data_AF-A0A2E7PMF2-F1
#
_entry.id   AF-A0A2E7PMF2-F1
#
_cell.length_a   1.000
_cell.length_b   1.000
_cell.length_c   1.000
_cell.angle_alpha   90.00
_cell.angle_beta   90.00
_cell.angle_gamma   90.00
#
_symmetry.space_group_name_H-M   'P 1'
#
loop_
_entity.id
_entity.type
_entity.pdbx_description
1 polymer ?
#
loop_
_entity_poly.entity_id
_entity_poly.type
_entity_poly.pdbx_seq_one_letter_code
_entity_poly.pdbx_strand_id
1 'polypeptide(L)'
;MSGAMSLCKISRRRGAMVLLAAFFSLLAPVFAYETSFLADIDDLPLAPGLTEDAASRVAFDKPEGRIVQALASGRADPAAVRTFYAETLPALGWRTGVAGEWSRGRETLRVDVENAEGGVVVRFAIAPRAVP
;
A
#
# COMPACT_ATOMS: atom_id res chain seq x y z
N MET A 1 -60.19 47.00 13.08
CA MET A 1 -59.41 46.70 14.31
C MET A 1 -58.93 45.26 14.23
N SER A 2 -57.62 45.03 14.47
CA SER A 2 -56.88 43.75 14.51
C SER A 2 -56.84 42.94 13.21
N GLY A 3 -55.71 42.51 12.63
CA GLY A 3 -54.30 42.46 13.05
C GLY A 3 -53.65 41.25 12.35
N ALA A 4 -52.33 41.30 12.13
CA ALA A 4 -51.41 40.20 11.73
C ALA A 4 -51.48 39.69 10.26
N MET A 5 -50.41 39.32 9.55
CA MET A 5 -48.97 39.23 9.81
C MET A 5 -48.25 38.92 8.47
N SER A 6 -47.12 39.59 8.25
CA SER A 6 -45.87 39.16 7.60
C SER A 6 -45.84 38.01 6.57
N LEU A 7 -45.53 38.43 5.33
CA LEU A 7 -44.32 38.12 4.54
C LEU A 7 -43.59 36.76 4.67
N CYS A 8 -43.21 36.30 3.48
CA CYS A 8 -42.04 35.48 3.15
C CYS A 8 -42.15 33.96 3.34
N LYS A 9 -42.63 33.29 2.28
CA LYS A 9 -42.54 31.83 2.12
C LYS A 9 -41.85 31.46 0.80
N ILE A 10 -40.70 32.06 0.53
CA ILE A 10 -39.82 31.66 -0.57
C ILE A 10 -38.44 31.30 0.01
N SER A 11 -37.92 30.14 -0.43
CA SER A 11 -36.55 29.61 -0.25
C SER A 11 -36.13 29.03 1.12
N ARG A 12 -36.68 27.87 1.53
CA ARG A 12 -36.09 27.06 2.64
C ARG A 12 -35.95 25.56 2.36
N ARG A 13 -35.98 25.11 1.09
CA ARG A 13 -35.93 23.66 0.79
C ARG A 13 -34.64 23.13 0.14
N ARG A 14 -33.70 24.00 -0.28
CA ARG A 14 -32.46 23.56 -0.97
C ARG A 14 -31.20 23.56 -0.09
N GLY A 15 -31.18 24.30 1.02
CA GLY A 15 -29.98 24.42 1.88
C GLY A 15 -29.77 23.24 2.85
N ALA A 16 -30.84 22.66 3.37
CA ALA A 16 -30.76 21.62 4.41
C ALA A 16 -30.23 20.27 3.90
N MET A 17 -30.39 19.99 2.59
CA MET A 17 -29.98 18.69 2.01
C MET A 17 -28.48 18.64 1.68
N VAL A 18 -27.85 19.77 1.36
CA VAL A 18 -26.40 19.85 1.08
C VAL A 18 -25.57 19.73 2.35
N LEU A 19 -26.05 20.27 3.48
CA LEU A 19 -25.37 20.19 4.77
C LEU A 19 -25.36 18.77 5.38
N LEU A 20 -26.37 17.93 5.08
CA LEU A 20 -26.43 16.56 5.61
C LEU A 20 -25.52 15.58 4.85
N ALA A 21 -25.34 15.79 3.54
CA ALA A 21 -24.41 14.98 2.73
C ALA A 21 -22.94 15.25 3.07
N ALA A 22 -22.59 16.50 3.40
CA ALA A 22 -21.24 16.86 3.83
C ALA A 22 -20.87 16.30 5.22
N PHE A 23 -21.86 16.01 6.09
CA PHE A 23 -21.62 15.46 7.42
C PHE A 23 -21.35 13.95 7.42
N PHE A 24 -21.89 13.21 6.44
CA PHE A 24 -21.73 11.75 6.38
C PHE A 24 -20.39 11.29 5.77
N SER A 25 -19.68 12.18 5.06
CA SER A 25 -18.35 11.87 4.49
C SER A 25 -17.20 11.84 5.51
N LEU A 26 -17.42 12.24 6.77
CA LEU A 26 -16.38 12.26 7.81
C LEU A 26 -16.31 11.00 8.68
N LEU A 27 -17.19 10.02 8.48
CA LEU A 27 -17.19 8.75 9.26
C LEU A 27 -16.67 7.55 8.47
N ALA A 28 -15.70 7.75 7.56
CA ALA A 28 -14.98 6.60 7.02
C ALA A 28 -14.17 5.95 8.15
N PRO A 29 -14.38 4.66 8.48
CA PRO A 29 -13.53 3.98 9.44
C PRO A 29 -12.11 3.94 8.87
N VAL A 30 -11.20 4.66 9.52
CA VAL A 30 -9.77 4.53 9.24
C VAL A 30 -9.33 3.25 9.92
N PHE A 31 -9.31 2.14 9.16
CA PHE A 31 -8.63 0.93 9.60
C PHE A 31 -7.13 1.25 9.65
N ALA A 32 -6.63 1.59 10.83
CA ALA A 32 -5.20 1.70 11.08
C ALA A 32 -4.62 0.28 11.09
N TYR A 33 -4.15 -0.18 9.93
CA TYR A 33 -3.25 -1.33 9.89
C TYR A 33 -1.89 -0.86 10.39
N GLU A 34 -1.29 -1.58 11.33
CA GLU A 34 0.11 -1.37 11.66
C GLU A 34 0.92 -1.67 10.40
N THR A 35 1.52 -0.62 9.82
CA THR A 35 2.38 -0.80 8.64
C THR A 35 3.73 -1.26 9.13
N SER A 36 4.01 -2.56 8.98
CA SER A 36 5.34 -3.10 9.15
C SER A 36 6.15 -2.95 7.85
N PHE A 37 7.47 -2.91 7.98
CA PHE A 37 8.40 -2.75 6.86
C PHE A 37 9.46 -3.83 6.92
N LEU A 38 10.04 -4.17 5.78
CA LEU A 38 11.22 -5.05 5.74
C LEU A 38 12.42 -4.35 6.36
N ALA A 39 13.19 -5.08 7.15
CA ALA A 39 14.25 -4.49 7.96
C ALA A 39 15.47 -4.03 7.14
N ASP A 40 15.77 -4.67 6.00
CA ASP A 40 16.96 -4.37 5.18
C ASP A 40 16.64 -3.73 3.82
N ILE A 41 15.36 -3.48 3.53
CA ILE A 41 14.91 -2.78 2.31
C ILE A 41 14.09 -1.56 2.75
N ASP A 42 14.74 -0.41 2.80
CA ASP A 42 14.16 0.84 3.28
C ASP A 42 12.84 1.17 2.54
N ASP A 43 11.86 1.61 3.33
CA ASP A 43 10.53 2.03 2.89
C ASP A 43 9.69 0.96 2.16
N LEU A 44 10.09 -0.32 2.16
CA LEU A 44 9.30 -1.40 1.55
C LEU A 44 8.32 -2.01 2.57
N PRO A 45 7.01 -1.71 2.47
CA PRO A 45 6.04 -2.21 3.42
C PRO A 45 5.81 -3.71 3.27
N LEU A 46 5.50 -4.35 4.38
CA LEU A 46 5.16 -5.75 4.46
C LEU A 46 3.66 -5.92 4.28
N ALA A 47 3.26 -6.81 3.37
CA ALA A 47 1.83 -7.05 3.14
C ALA A 47 1.15 -7.60 4.42
N PRO A 48 -0.11 -7.21 4.69
CA PRO A 48 -0.84 -7.69 5.87
C PRO A 48 -0.87 -9.21 5.97
N GLY A 49 -0.64 -9.74 7.17
CA GLY A 49 -0.62 -11.18 7.44
C GLY A 49 0.71 -11.87 7.11
N LEU A 50 1.71 -11.15 6.60
CA LEU A 50 3.08 -11.64 6.45
C LEU A 50 3.92 -11.29 7.67
N THR A 51 4.96 -12.10 7.90
CA THR A 51 6.03 -11.83 8.86
C THR A 51 7.36 -12.08 8.15
N GLU A 52 8.28 -11.14 8.26
CA GLU A 52 9.64 -11.29 7.73
C GLU A 52 10.38 -12.40 8.49
N ASP A 53 11.04 -13.29 7.76
CA ASP A 53 11.96 -14.26 8.33
C ASP A 53 13.34 -13.61 8.50
N ALA A 54 13.60 -13.13 9.72
CA ALA A 54 14.83 -12.46 10.06
C ALA A 54 16.09 -13.31 9.83
N ALA A 55 15.99 -14.65 9.90
CA ALA A 55 17.11 -15.57 9.71
C ALA A 55 17.45 -15.79 8.23
N SER A 56 16.49 -15.54 7.33
CA SER A 56 16.67 -15.70 5.88
C SER A 56 17.13 -14.41 5.18
N ARG A 57 17.42 -13.35 5.92
CA ARG A 57 17.93 -12.08 5.38
C ARG A 57 19.39 -12.22 4.98
N VAL A 58 19.71 -11.76 3.77
CA VAL A 58 21.07 -11.78 3.25
C VAL A 58 21.35 -10.46 2.54
N ALA A 59 22.45 -9.79 2.92
CA ALA A 59 22.93 -8.60 2.25
C ALA A 59 24.39 -8.79 1.80
N PHE A 60 24.67 -8.45 0.55
CA PHE A 60 26.01 -8.48 -0.03
C PHE A 60 26.37 -7.08 -0.53
N ASP A 61 27.41 -6.49 0.05
CA ASP A 61 27.94 -5.20 -0.37
C ASP A 61 29.07 -5.41 -1.40
N LYS A 62 29.00 -4.67 -2.52
CA LYS A 62 30.02 -4.66 -3.59
C LYS A 62 30.30 -3.23 -4.05
N PRO A 63 31.42 -2.96 -4.73
CA PRO A 63 31.72 -1.63 -5.28
C PRO A 63 30.62 -1.09 -6.20
N GLU A 64 29.93 -1.98 -6.92
CA GLU A 64 28.87 -1.64 -7.87
C GLU A 64 27.50 -1.41 -7.18
N GLY A 65 27.38 -1.73 -5.90
CA GLY A 65 26.20 -1.52 -5.07
C GLY A 65 25.86 -2.70 -4.15
N ARG A 66 24.81 -2.53 -3.36
CA ARG A 66 24.32 -3.50 -2.38
C ARG A 66 23.24 -4.39 -2.98
N ILE A 67 23.33 -5.70 -2.73
CA ILE A 67 22.29 -6.67 -3.06
C ILE A 67 21.66 -7.14 -1.74
N VAL A 68 20.34 -7.01 -1.61
CA VAL A 68 19.59 -7.48 -0.42
C VAL A 68 18.58 -8.52 -0.84
N GLN A 69 18.47 -9.58 -0.06
CA GLN A 69 17.44 -10.60 -0.16
C GLN A 69 16.73 -10.76 1.18
N ALA A 70 15.41 -10.86 1.14
CA ALA A 70 14.59 -11.11 2.31
C ALA A 70 13.46 -12.08 1.96
N LEU A 71 13.01 -12.84 2.95
CA LEU A 71 11.83 -13.69 2.85
C LEU A 71 10.79 -13.23 3.85
N ALA A 72 9.52 -13.29 3.46
CA ALA A 72 8.42 -13.17 4.38
C ALA A 72 7.41 -14.28 4.13
N SER A 73 6.72 -14.72 5.17
CA SER A 73 5.70 -15.75 5.05
C SER A 73 4.54 -15.49 6.00
N GLY A 74 3.39 -16.10 5.72
CA GLY A 74 2.26 -16.02 6.63
C GLY A 74 0.96 -16.50 6.00
N ARG A 75 -0.12 -16.32 6.76
CA ARG A 75 -1.48 -16.66 6.29
C ARG A 75 -2.08 -15.46 5.59
N ALA A 76 -1.89 -15.40 4.28
CA ALA A 76 -2.51 -14.42 3.40
C ALA A 76 -2.85 -15.08 2.06
N ASP A 77 -3.82 -14.49 1.35
CA ASP A 77 -4.12 -14.90 -0.01
C ASP A 77 -3.02 -14.40 -0.97
N PRO A 78 -2.37 -15.27 -1.75
CA PRO A 78 -1.34 -14.89 -2.72
C PRO A 78 -1.79 -13.83 -3.72
N ALA A 79 -3.06 -13.83 -4.14
CA ALA A 79 -3.58 -12.80 -5.04
C ALA A 79 -3.70 -11.45 -4.33
N ALA A 80 -4.22 -11.42 -3.10
CA ALA A 80 -4.24 -10.21 -2.27
C ALA A 80 -2.83 -9.62 -2.03
N VAL A 81 -1.82 -10.46 -1.82
CA VAL A 81 -0.42 -10.00 -1.67
C VAL A 81 0.11 -9.36 -2.97
N ARG A 82 -0.18 -9.95 -4.14
CA ARG A 82 0.20 -9.34 -5.42
C ARG A 82 -0.50 -7.99 -5.63
N THR A 83 -1.79 -7.90 -5.33
CA THR A 83 -2.56 -6.65 -5.42
C THR A 83 -1.98 -5.58 -4.50
N PHE A 84 -1.67 -5.94 -3.25
CA PHE A 84 -1.06 -5.03 -2.28
C PHE A 84 0.21 -4.37 -2.84
N TYR A 85 1.15 -5.18 -3.37
CA TYR A 85 2.38 -4.64 -3.95
C TYR A 85 2.14 -3.87 -5.25
N ALA A 86 1.18 -4.29 -6.08
CA ALA A 86 0.82 -3.57 -7.30
C ALA A 86 0.26 -2.17 -7.02
N GLU A 87 -0.49 -1.99 -5.92
CA GLU A 87 -1.06 -0.70 -5.51
C GLU A 87 -0.07 0.17 -4.73
N THR A 88 0.80 -0.44 -3.93
CA THR A 88 1.68 0.27 -3.01
C THR A 88 2.98 0.75 -3.65
N LEU A 89 3.61 -0.08 -4.48
CA LEU A 89 4.92 0.19 -5.06
C LEU A 89 4.95 1.44 -5.96
N PRO A 90 3.92 1.73 -6.79
CA PRO A 90 3.88 2.97 -7.58
C PRO A 90 3.97 4.25 -6.75
N ALA A 91 3.31 4.29 -5.59
CA ALA A 91 3.35 5.45 -4.69
C ALA A 91 4.74 5.70 -4.09
N LEU A 92 5.57 4.65 -4.01
CA LEU A 92 6.96 4.69 -3.56
C LEU A 92 7.95 4.97 -4.71
N GLY A 93 7.46 5.28 -5.91
CA GLY A 93 8.25 5.59 -7.09
C GLY A 93 8.78 4.38 -7.87
N TRP A 94 8.37 3.16 -7.50
CA TRP A 94 8.70 1.96 -8.25
C TRP A 94 7.84 1.86 -9.52
N ARG A 95 8.50 1.57 -10.63
CA ARG A 95 7.85 1.38 -11.93
C ARG A 95 7.73 -0.10 -12.22
N THR A 96 6.51 -0.56 -12.52
CA THR A 96 6.25 -1.96 -12.87
C THR A 96 7.06 -2.39 -14.09
N GLY A 97 7.63 -3.58 -14.01
CA GLY A 97 8.27 -4.32 -15.10
C GLY A 97 7.49 -5.58 -15.43
N VAL A 98 8.20 -6.61 -15.89
CA VAL A 98 7.63 -7.93 -16.20
C VAL A 98 7.80 -8.89 -15.03
N ALA A 99 6.85 -9.82 -14.85
CA ALA A 99 6.97 -10.95 -13.92
C ALA A 99 7.40 -10.58 -12.48
N GLY A 100 6.79 -9.55 -11.88
CA GLY A 100 7.08 -9.13 -10.51
C GLY A 100 8.37 -8.32 -10.34
N GLU A 101 9.00 -7.91 -11.44
CA GLU A 101 10.10 -6.95 -11.42
C GLU A 101 9.58 -5.51 -11.36
N TRP A 102 10.32 -4.68 -10.64
CA TRP A 102 10.06 -3.26 -10.42
C TRP A 102 11.37 -2.50 -10.54
N SER A 103 11.32 -1.25 -10.99
CA SER A 103 12.52 -0.42 -11.11
C SER A 103 12.33 0.97 -10.52
N ARG A 104 13.35 1.47 -9.81
CA ARG A 104 13.37 2.81 -9.22
C ARG A 104 14.80 3.35 -9.30
N GLY A 105 15.00 4.44 -10.04
CA GLY A 105 16.33 4.99 -10.27
C GLY A 105 17.30 3.97 -10.86
N ARG A 106 18.36 3.63 -10.10
CA ARG A 106 19.36 2.61 -10.46
C ARG A 106 19.15 1.28 -9.72
N GLU A 107 17.95 1.03 -9.23
CA GLU A 107 17.60 -0.18 -8.49
C GLU A 107 16.56 -1.00 -9.24
N THR A 108 16.67 -2.31 -9.13
CA THR A 108 15.63 -3.28 -9.50
C THR A 108 15.19 -4.00 -8.24
N LEU A 109 13.88 -4.06 -8.01
CA LEU A 109 13.23 -4.87 -6.98
C LEU A 109 12.51 -6.04 -7.65
N ARG A 110 12.69 -7.24 -7.13
CA ARG A 110 11.89 -8.43 -7.49
C ARG A 110 11.04 -8.82 -6.30
N VAL A 111 9.75 -8.99 -6.55
CA VAL A 111 8.78 -9.53 -5.58
C VAL A 111 8.22 -10.82 -6.17
N ASP A 112 8.69 -11.95 -5.67
CA ASP A 112 8.16 -13.27 -6.05
C ASP A 112 7.20 -13.76 -4.98
N VAL A 113 6.00 -14.12 -5.39
CA VAL A 113 4.93 -14.56 -4.48
C VAL A 113 4.63 -16.01 -4.82
N GLU A 114 4.94 -16.90 -3.90
CA GLU A 114 4.81 -18.34 -4.04
C GLU A 114 3.71 -18.87 -3.13
N ASN A 115 2.87 -19.76 -3.66
CA ASN A 115 1.85 -20.44 -2.85
C ASN A 115 2.55 -21.40 -1.88
N ALA A 116 2.14 -21.41 -0.62
CA ALA A 116 2.61 -22.36 0.38
C ALA A 116 1.44 -23.09 1.04
N GLU A 117 1.71 -24.18 1.73
CA GLU A 117 0.66 -24.92 2.44
C GLU A 117 0.04 -24.03 3.52
N GLY A 118 -1.25 -23.69 3.37
CA GLY A 118 -1.98 -22.84 4.31
C GLY A 118 -1.60 -21.36 4.29
N GLY A 119 -0.90 -20.88 3.25
CA GLY A 119 -0.51 -19.47 3.17
C GLY A 119 0.34 -19.12 1.94
N VAL A 120 1.28 -18.20 2.14
CA VAL A 120 2.12 -17.64 1.09
C VAL A 120 3.54 -17.42 1.59
N VAL A 121 4.50 -17.58 0.70
CA VAL A 121 5.89 -17.15 0.90
C VAL A 121 6.21 -16.10 -0.15
N VAL A 122 6.83 -15.01 0.27
CA VAL A 122 7.25 -13.92 -0.59
C VAL A 122 8.75 -13.75 -0.50
N ARG A 123 9.41 -13.74 -1.66
CA ARG A 123 10.83 -13.48 -1.79
C ARG A 123 11.05 -12.10 -2.37
N PHE A 124 11.83 -11.30 -1.66
CA PHE A 124 12.24 -9.97 -2.06
C PHE A 124 13.71 -10.01 -2.45
N ALA A 125 14.04 -9.34 -3.55
CA ALA A 125 15.43 -9.09 -3.92
C ALA A 125 15.58 -7.68 -4.48
N ILE A 126 16.48 -6.88 -3.92
CA ILE A 126 16.89 -5.60 -4.46
C ILE A 126 18.32 -5.72 -4.98
N ALA A 127 18.57 -5.16 -6.16
CA ALA A 127 19.90 -5.13 -6.75
C ALA A 127 20.11 -3.85 -7.57
N PRO A 128 21.37 -3.43 -7.77
CA PRO A 128 21.69 -2.40 -8.73
C PRO A 128 21.21 -2.82 -10.13
N ARG A 129 20.57 -1.89 -10.83
CA ARG A 129 20.17 -2.08 -12.22
C ARG A 129 21.43 -2.01 -13.09
N ALA A 130 21.69 -3.06 -13.86
CA ALA A 130 22.71 -3.00 -14.90
C ALA A 130 22.34 -1.88 -15.88
N VAL A 131 23.20 -0.87 -15.98
CA VAL A 131 23.12 0.13 -17.04
C VAL A 131 23.80 -0.50 -18.26
N PRO A 132 23.11 -0.63 -19.40
CA PRO A 132 23.70 -1.15 -20.62
C PRO A 132 24.81 -0.24 -21.16
#